data_AF-A0A314YCF8-F1
#
_entry.id   AF-A0A314YCF8-F1
#
_cell.length_a   1.000
_cell.length_b   1.000
_cell.length_c   1.000
_cell.angle_alpha   90.00
_cell.angle_beta   90.00
_cell.angle_gamma   90.00
#
_symmetry.space_group_name_H-M   'P 1'
#
loop_
_entity.id
_entity.type
_entity.pdbx_description
1 polymer ?
#
loop_
_entity_poly.entity_id
_entity_poly.type
_entity_poly.pdbx_seq_one_letter_code
_entity_poly.pdbx_strand_id
1 'polypeptide(L)'
;MDKSPPSSGGTSDNRMEPLLVSQDDAVPGRSSWRLNVKEFRLHQQSTATTADHDKGRRRFALRRLCTPKRQYKVEEYYKQQERLLEGFTEMETMTEEGCLPGSLTEDQIKQLAKSERMAVHVSNIANLVLFAAKVYASIMSRSLAVIASTLDSLLDLLSGFILWFTAHAMKSPNQYHYPIGKKRMQPVGIIVFASVMATLGLQILLESARELISQASDPFFFPHSNLKIWTNKESGQVSDSESIALYTINTWAKTVLENVHSLIGRTAPPYFLAKLTYLIWNHHEEIRHIDTVRAYTFGTHYFVEVDIVLPEDMLLNKAHNIGETLQEKLERLPEVERAFVHIDFEFSHRPEHKNNV
;
A
#
# COMPACT_ATOMS: atom_id res chain seq x y z
N MET A 1 -26.59 81.37 -3.74
CA MET A 1 -27.08 81.24 -5.12
C MET A 1 -26.55 79.95 -5.68
N ASP A 2 -27.29 78.95 -6.12
CA ASP A 2 -28.72 78.59 -6.09
C ASP A 2 -28.84 77.49 -7.17
N LYS A 3 -29.21 76.26 -6.77
CA LYS A 3 -30.14 75.34 -7.48
C LYS A 3 -29.99 73.89 -7.02
N SER A 4 -31.13 73.26 -6.78
CA SER A 4 -31.29 71.81 -6.54
C SER A 4 -31.99 71.16 -7.78
N PRO A 5 -32.44 69.88 -7.79
CA PRO A 5 -32.02 68.87 -8.78
C PRO A 5 -33.20 68.57 -9.77
N PRO A 6 -33.70 67.35 -10.14
CA PRO A 6 -33.45 65.95 -9.73
C PRO A 6 -33.00 65.01 -10.89
N SER A 7 -32.56 63.78 -10.57
CA SER A 7 -33.22 62.54 -11.04
C SER A 7 -32.49 61.26 -10.59
N SER A 8 -33.18 60.13 -10.67
CA SER A 8 -32.93 58.87 -9.96
C SER A 8 -32.51 57.71 -10.88
N GLY A 9 -31.76 56.75 -10.34
CA GLY A 9 -31.81 55.35 -10.79
C GLY A 9 -30.46 54.64 -10.86
N GLY A 10 -30.41 53.38 -10.37
CA GLY A 10 -29.27 52.48 -10.54
C GLY A 10 -28.59 52.07 -9.24
N THR A 11 -29.14 51.06 -8.56
CA THR A 11 -28.47 50.34 -7.47
C THR A 11 -27.18 49.68 -7.97
N SER A 12 -26.07 49.93 -7.30
CA SER A 12 -24.81 49.21 -7.48
C SER A 12 -24.90 47.81 -6.89
N ASP A 13 -24.88 46.77 -7.74
CA ASP A 13 -24.63 45.39 -7.31
C ASP A 13 -23.27 44.95 -7.86
N ASN A 14 -22.22 45.14 -7.04
CA ASN A 14 -20.85 44.71 -7.36
C ASN A 14 -20.73 43.20 -7.13
N ARG A 15 -21.33 42.41 -8.03
CA ARG A 15 -21.14 40.97 -8.07
C ARG A 15 -19.95 40.65 -8.97
N MET A 16 -18.81 40.30 -8.36
CA MET A 16 -17.69 39.72 -9.09
C MET A 16 -18.17 38.45 -9.80
N GLU A 17 -18.15 38.46 -11.14
CA GLU A 17 -18.33 37.22 -11.88
C GLU A 17 -17.15 36.28 -11.58
N PRO A 18 -17.40 35.03 -11.17
CA PRO A 18 -16.34 34.03 -11.20
C PRO A 18 -15.95 33.80 -12.66
N LEU A 19 -14.66 33.74 -12.93
CA LEU A 19 -14.13 33.36 -14.24
C LEU A 19 -14.61 31.93 -14.56
N LEU A 20 -15.70 31.82 -15.31
CA LEU A 20 -16.14 30.57 -15.89
C LEU A 20 -15.08 30.14 -16.90
N VAL A 21 -14.25 29.19 -16.49
CA VAL A 21 -13.49 28.35 -17.41
C VAL A 21 -14.48 27.83 -18.44
N SER A 22 -14.32 28.25 -19.69
CA SER A 22 -15.25 27.92 -20.75
C SER A 22 -15.33 26.40 -20.88
N GLN A 23 -16.48 25.84 -20.52
CA GLN A 23 -16.78 24.46 -20.75
C GLN A 23 -17.04 24.32 -22.25
N ASP A 24 -15.98 24.02 -23.00
CA ASP A 24 -16.03 23.87 -24.46
C ASP A 24 -17.16 22.90 -24.82
N ASP A 25 -18.16 23.43 -25.54
CA ASP A 25 -19.27 22.65 -26.07
C ASP A 25 -18.74 21.46 -26.88
N ALA A 26 -19.40 20.31 -26.73
CA ALA A 26 -19.01 19.07 -27.38
C ALA A 26 -19.24 19.12 -28.91
N VAL A 27 -18.34 19.80 -29.61
CA VAL A 27 -18.25 19.79 -31.07
C VAL A 27 -17.65 18.44 -31.50
N PRO A 28 -18.39 17.58 -32.22
CA PRO A 28 -17.89 16.28 -32.66
C PRO A 28 -16.86 16.48 -33.78
N GLY A 29 -15.58 16.56 -33.42
CA GLY A 29 -14.49 16.70 -34.40
C GLY A 29 -13.19 17.34 -33.90
N ARG A 30 -13.16 17.97 -32.71
CA ARG A 30 -11.90 18.36 -32.06
C ARG A 30 -11.45 17.25 -31.10
N SER A 31 -10.36 16.57 -31.45
CA SER A 31 -9.65 15.69 -30.52
C SER A 31 -9.04 16.51 -29.39
N SER A 32 -9.55 16.36 -28.17
CA SER A 32 -8.88 16.91 -26.99
C SER A 32 -7.54 16.21 -26.80
N TRP A 33 -6.48 16.97 -26.50
CA TRP A 33 -5.17 16.39 -26.16
C TRP A 33 -5.23 15.56 -24.86
N ARG A 34 -6.21 15.87 -23.99
CA ARG A 34 -6.56 15.10 -22.81
C ARG A 34 -7.25 13.78 -23.18
N LEU A 35 -6.76 12.69 -22.61
CA LEU A 35 -7.38 11.37 -22.62
C LEU A 35 -8.64 11.38 -21.74
N ASN A 36 -9.81 11.17 -22.35
CA ASN A 36 -11.10 11.17 -21.66
C ASN A 36 -11.50 9.74 -21.24
N VAL A 37 -11.60 9.48 -19.94
CA VAL A 37 -11.93 8.14 -19.42
C VAL A 37 -13.37 7.75 -19.74
N LYS A 38 -14.28 8.73 -19.89
CA LYS A 38 -15.72 8.52 -20.07
C LYS A 38 -16.08 7.96 -21.46
N GLU A 39 -15.15 8.00 -22.42
CA GLU A 39 -15.26 7.31 -23.72
C GLU A 39 -15.14 5.78 -23.56
N PHE A 40 -14.36 5.30 -22.59
CA PHE A 40 -14.16 3.88 -22.30
C PHE A 40 -15.34 3.27 -21.53
N ARG A 41 -16.51 3.19 -22.19
CA ARG A 41 -17.66 2.46 -21.64
C ARG A 41 -17.37 0.96 -21.58
N LEU A 42 -17.19 0.46 -20.35
CA LEU A 42 -17.19 -0.97 -20.07
C LEU A 42 -18.48 -1.59 -20.63
N HIS A 43 -18.35 -2.71 -21.36
CA HIS A 43 -19.49 -3.50 -21.81
C HIS A 43 -20.13 -4.19 -20.62
N GLN A 44 -21.00 -3.46 -19.91
CA GLN A 44 -21.75 -3.98 -18.78
C GLN A 44 -22.64 -5.12 -19.27
N GLN A 45 -22.29 -6.34 -18.88
CA GLN A 45 -22.95 -7.55 -19.32
C GLN A 45 -24.43 -7.49 -18.93
N SER A 46 -25.33 -7.40 -19.93
CA SER A 46 -26.76 -7.20 -19.72
C SER A 46 -27.42 -8.44 -19.12
N THR A 47 -27.29 -8.62 -17.81
CA THR A 47 -28.03 -9.61 -17.03
C THR A 47 -29.32 -8.97 -16.51
N ALA A 48 -30.45 -9.63 -16.79
CA ALA A 48 -31.79 -9.34 -16.26
C ALA A 48 -32.65 -8.24 -16.93
N THR A 49 -32.81 -8.29 -18.27
CA THR A 49 -34.05 -7.82 -18.92
C THR A 49 -34.50 -8.76 -20.05
N THR A 50 -35.27 -9.80 -19.69
CA THR A 50 -36.52 -10.27 -20.34
C THR A 50 -36.85 -11.69 -19.85
N ALA A 51 -37.84 -11.77 -18.96
CA ALA A 51 -38.66 -12.95 -18.89
C ALA A 51 -39.77 -12.78 -19.93
N ASP A 52 -39.67 -13.45 -21.09
CA ASP A 52 -40.77 -14.26 -21.62
C ASP A 52 -40.33 -15.18 -22.79
N HIS A 53 -41.14 -16.22 -23.06
CA HIS A 53 -41.26 -17.04 -24.29
C HIS A 53 -39.98 -17.49 -25.06
N ASP A 54 -39.70 -18.76 -25.37
CA ASP A 54 -40.59 -19.91 -25.60
C ASP A 54 -39.79 -21.25 -25.69
N LYS A 55 -40.50 -22.35 -25.93
CA LYS A 55 -40.06 -23.75 -25.92
C LYS A 55 -38.98 -24.06 -26.99
N GLY A 56 -37.88 -24.70 -26.54
CA GLY A 56 -37.12 -25.60 -27.44
C GLY A 56 -35.60 -25.65 -27.29
N ARG A 57 -35.02 -25.93 -26.11
CA ARG A 57 -33.55 -26.11 -26.02
C ARG A 57 -32.98 -27.12 -25.00
N ARG A 58 -33.63 -28.28 -24.82
CA ARG A 58 -33.11 -29.40 -24.00
C ARG A 58 -31.74 -29.99 -24.45
N ARG A 59 -31.16 -29.54 -25.59
CA ARG A 59 -29.83 -29.96 -26.09
C ARG A 59 -28.65 -29.06 -25.69
N PHE A 60 -28.85 -27.94 -24.99
CA PHE A 60 -27.75 -27.00 -24.66
C PHE A 60 -27.32 -26.99 -23.19
N ALA A 61 -27.99 -27.76 -22.31
CA ALA A 61 -27.64 -27.83 -20.88
C ALA A 61 -26.23 -28.41 -20.62
N LEU A 62 -25.77 -29.37 -21.43
CA LEU A 62 -24.48 -30.05 -21.21
C LEU A 62 -23.24 -29.19 -21.47
N ARG A 63 -23.36 -28.04 -22.16
CA ARG A 63 -22.20 -27.18 -22.46
C ARG A 63 -21.85 -26.17 -21.37
N ARG A 64 -22.66 -26.07 -20.30
CA ARG A 64 -22.42 -25.19 -19.13
C ARG A 64 -21.58 -25.83 -18.01
N LEU A 65 -21.32 -27.14 -18.06
CA LEU A 65 -20.59 -27.85 -16.99
C LEU A 65 -19.05 -27.73 -17.09
N CYS A 66 -18.52 -27.09 -18.13
CA CYS A 66 -17.08 -26.93 -18.30
C CYS A 66 -16.60 -25.51 -17.94
N THR A 67 -15.71 -25.46 -16.94
CA THR A 67 -14.81 -24.35 -16.54
C THR A 67 -15.35 -23.21 -15.64
N PRO A 68 -15.76 -23.49 -14.39
CA PRO A 68 -15.90 -22.45 -13.35
C PRO A 68 -14.62 -21.61 -13.18
N LYS A 69 -13.43 -22.24 -13.32
CA LYS A 69 -12.12 -21.56 -13.33
C LYS A 69 -12.01 -20.47 -14.42
N ARG A 70 -12.71 -20.60 -15.55
CA ARG A 70 -12.68 -19.61 -16.63
C ARG A 70 -13.60 -18.43 -16.34
N GLN A 71 -14.72 -18.66 -15.66
CA GLN A 71 -15.62 -17.59 -15.21
C GLN A 71 -14.96 -16.75 -14.13
N TYR A 72 -14.37 -17.38 -13.11
CA TYR A 72 -13.61 -16.69 -12.06
C TYR A 72 -12.49 -15.80 -12.63
N LYS A 73 -11.69 -16.33 -13.57
CA LYS A 73 -10.60 -15.56 -14.20
C LYS A 73 -11.10 -14.37 -15.07
N VAL A 74 -12.32 -14.45 -15.59
CA VAL A 74 -12.96 -13.37 -16.37
C VAL A 74 -13.55 -12.32 -15.43
N GLU A 75 -14.17 -12.74 -14.33
CA GLU A 75 -14.65 -11.85 -13.26
C GLU A 75 -13.49 -11.07 -12.61
N GLU A 76 -12.39 -11.77 -12.30
CA GLU A 76 -11.14 -11.17 -11.80
C GLU A 76 -10.56 -10.14 -12.78
N TYR A 77 -10.58 -10.42 -14.09
CA TYR A 77 -10.17 -9.48 -15.12
C TYR A 77 -11.05 -8.23 -15.16
N TYR A 78 -12.38 -8.37 -15.18
CA TYR A 78 -13.28 -7.21 -15.16
C TYR A 78 -13.16 -6.38 -13.88
N LYS A 79 -13.00 -7.04 -12.72
CA LYS A 79 -12.75 -6.37 -11.44
C LYS A 79 -11.43 -5.61 -11.44
N GLN A 80 -10.41 -6.10 -12.13
CA GLN A 80 -9.15 -5.40 -12.32
C GLN A 80 -9.29 -4.21 -13.28
N GLN A 81 -10.13 -4.30 -14.32
CA GLN A 81 -10.45 -3.16 -15.18
C GLN A 81 -11.25 -2.09 -14.44
N GLU A 82 -12.23 -2.47 -13.63
CA GLU A 82 -13.06 -1.56 -12.83
C GLU A 82 -12.20 -0.72 -11.87
N ARG A 83 -11.31 -1.36 -11.09
CA ARG A 83 -10.34 -0.67 -10.22
C ARG A 83 -9.41 0.28 -10.96
N LEU A 84 -9.02 -0.08 -12.20
CA LEU A 84 -8.11 0.73 -13.00
C LEU A 84 -8.85 1.95 -13.59
N LEU A 85 -10.12 1.80 -13.95
CA LEU A 85 -11.01 2.88 -14.37
C LEU A 85 -11.36 3.82 -13.21
N GLU A 86 -11.64 3.28 -12.02
CA GLU A 86 -11.81 4.01 -10.77
C GLU A 86 -10.57 4.86 -10.46
N GLY A 87 -9.38 4.24 -10.53
CA GLY A 87 -8.10 4.92 -10.35
C GLY A 87 -7.83 6.03 -11.38
N PHE A 88 -8.28 5.91 -12.62
CA PHE A 88 -8.19 7.01 -13.59
C PHE A 88 -9.22 8.12 -13.33
N THR A 89 -10.43 7.77 -12.94
CA THR A 89 -11.49 8.74 -12.58
C THR A 89 -11.07 9.58 -11.36
N GLU A 90 -10.39 8.95 -10.39
CA GLU A 90 -9.75 9.62 -9.24
C GLU A 90 -8.64 10.60 -9.65
N MET A 91 -7.91 10.31 -10.75
CA MET A 91 -6.89 11.22 -11.30
C MET A 91 -7.49 12.36 -12.14
N GLU A 92 -8.62 12.14 -12.83
CA GLU A 92 -9.41 13.19 -13.49
C GLU A 92 -9.90 14.20 -12.45
N THR A 93 -10.57 13.73 -11.39
CA THR A 93 -11.10 14.60 -10.33
C THR A 93 -9.99 15.33 -9.57
N MET A 94 -8.85 14.69 -9.30
CA MET A 94 -7.67 15.37 -8.77
C MET A 94 -7.14 16.49 -9.69
N THR A 95 -7.22 16.30 -11.00
CA THR A 95 -6.78 17.29 -12.00
C THR A 95 -7.77 18.45 -12.14
N GLU A 96 -9.06 18.21 -11.92
CA GLU A 96 -10.12 19.23 -11.98
C GLU A 96 -10.29 20.01 -10.67
N GLU A 97 -10.30 19.33 -9.51
CA GLU A 97 -10.54 19.94 -8.19
C GLU A 97 -9.24 20.30 -7.44
N GLY A 98 -8.08 19.87 -7.93
CA GLY A 98 -6.78 20.06 -7.28
C GLY A 98 -6.57 19.25 -5.99
N CYS A 99 -7.55 18.42 -5.62
CA CYS A 99 -7.64 17.62 -4.41
C CYS A 99 -8.24 16.23 -4.74
N LEU A 100 -7.86 15.19 -4.00
CA LEU A 100 -8.33 13.82 -4.23
C LEU A 100 -9.66 13.55 -3.48
N PRO A 101 -10.80 13.29 -4.17
CA PRO A 101 -12.06 12.99 -3.51
C PRO A 101 -12.02 11.59 -2.87
N GLY A 102 -11.83 11.55 -1.55
CA GLY A 102 -11.63 10.31 -0.80
C GLY A 102 -10.25 10.19 -0.16
N SER A 103 -9.30 11.09 -0.49
CA SER A 103 -8.14 11.28 0.37
C SER A 103 -8.61 11.77 1.74
N LEU A 104 -8.09 11.17 2.80
CA LEU A 104 -8.23 11.70 4.15
C LEU A 104 -7.69 13.14 4.13
N THR A 105 -8.49 14.12 4.60
CA THR A 105 -8.02 15.50 4.78
C THR A 105 -6.69 15.48 5.54
N GLU A 106 -5.76 16.40 5.29
CA GLU A 106 -4.45 16.39 6.00
C GLU A 106 -4.60 16.23 7.52
N ASP A 107 -5.64 16.82 8.10
CA ASP A 107 -5.95 16.72 9.53
C ASP A 107 -6.45 15.34 9.95
N GLN A 108 -7.16 14.61 9.09
CA GLN A 108 -7.50 13.20 9.28
C GLN A 108 -6.25 12.31 9.16
N ILE A 109 -5.33 12.58 8.23
CA ILE A 109 -4.03 11.88 8.14
C ILE A 109 -3.21 12.14 9.41
N LYS A 110 -3.14 13.40 9.88
CA LYS A 110 -2.48 13.78 11.14
C LYS A 110 -3.15 13.11 12.35
N GLN A 111 -4.48 12.97 12.36
CA GLN A 111 -5.21 12.23 13.40
C GLN A 111 -4.93 10.73 13.37
N LEU A 112 -4.88 10.10 12.19
CA LEU A 112 -4.58 8.68 12.02
C LEU A 112 -3.14 8.36 12.47
N ALA A 113 -2.16 9.14 12.01
CA ALA A 113 -0.78 9.04 12.48
C ALA A 113 -0.64 9.31 13.99
N LYS A 114 -1.57 10.07 14.61
CA LYS A 114 -1.61 10.28 16.06
C LYS A 114 -2.26 9.11 16.79
N SER A 115 -3.33 8.52 16.27
CA SER A 115 -4.00 7.36 16.87
C SER A 115 -3.14 6.09 16.81
N GLU A 116 -2.44 5.85 15.69
CA GLU A 116 -1.42 4.79 15.56
C GLU A 116 -0.33 4.91 16.64
N ARG A 117 0.23 6.12 16.82
CA ARG A 117 1.25 6.38 17.84
C ARG A 117 0.68 6.18 19.25
N MET A 118 -0.54 6.64 19.51
CA MET A 118 -1.21 6.42 20.79
C MET A 118 -1.43 4.93 21.06
N ALA A 119 -1.80 4.13 20.05
CA ALA A 119 -1.95 2.69 20.18
C ALA A 119 -0.62 2.00 20.56
N VAL A 120 0.48 2.33 19.89
CA VAL A 120 1.83 1.81 20.24
C VAL A 120 2.21 2.20 21.67
N HIS A 121 2.00 3.47 22.06
CA HIS A 121 2.31 3.92 23.42
C HIS A 121 1.46 3.23 24.50
N VAL A 122 0.15 3.09 24.29
CA VAL A 122 -0.76 2.42 25.23
C VAL A 122 -0.43 0.93 25.34
N SER A 123 -0.16 0.26 24.22
CA SER A 123 0.26 -1.15 24.20
C SER A 123 1.58 -1.36 24.97
N ASN A 124 2.58 -0.51 24.79
CA ASN A 124 3.83 -0.60 25.54
C ASN A 124 3.64 -0.42 27.04
N ILE A 125 2.78 0.51 27.47
CA ILE A 125 2.46 0.70 28.89
C ILE A 125 1.75 -0.54 29.45
N ALA A 126 0.79 -1.11 28.73
CA ALA A 126 0.12 -2.35 29.12
C ALA A 126 1.11 -3.53 29.26
N ASN A 127 1.97 -3.74 28.25
CA ASN A 127 2.99 -4.79 28.27
C ASN A 127 4.00 -4.58 29.42
N LEU A 128 4.38 -3.35 29.74
CA LEU A 128 5.25 -3.03 30.87
C LEU A 128 4.61 -3.37 32.22
N VAL A 129 3.32 -3.07 32.40
CA VAL A 129 2.57 -3.40 33.63
C VAL A 129 2.41 -4.92 33.77
N LEU A 130 2.09 -5.63 32.68
CA LEU A 130 2.00 -7.10 32.66
C LEU A 130 3.36 -7.75 32.97
N PHE A 131 4.45 -7.24 32.39
CA PHE A 131 5.81 -7.69 32.67
C PHE A 131 6.17 -7.50 34.15
N ALA A 132 5.91 -6.32 34.73
CA ALA A 132 6.16 -6.05 36.15
C ALA A 132 5.38 -7.00 37.08
N ALA A 133 4.10 -7.27 36.76
CA ALA A 133 3.28 -8.21 37.51
C ALA A 133 3.82 -9.66 37.44
N LYS A 134 4.24 -10.11 36.25
CA LYS A 134 4.88 -11.42 36.06
C LYS A 134 6.22 -11.53 36.78
N VAL A 135 7.08 -10.50 36.73
CA VAL A 135 8.36 -10.46 37.46
C VAL A 135 8.12 -10.56 38.97
N TYR A 136 7.15 -9.83 39.51
CA TYR A 136 6.77 -9.92 40.92
C TYR A 136 6.35 -11.36 41.29
N ALA A 137 5.46 -11.97 40.50
CA ALA A 137 5.06 -13.36 40.70
C ALA A 137 6.25 -14.34 40.64
N SER A 138 7.18 -14.14 39.69
CA SER A 138 8.38 -14.98 39.55
C SER A 138 9.31 -14.94 40.75
N ILE A 139 9.54 -13.75 41.32
CA ILE A 139 10.34 -13.57 42.53
C ILE A 139 9.72 -14.33 43.71
N MET A 140 8.38 -14.34 43.82
CA MET A 140 7.68 -15.11 44.84
C MET A 140 7.70 -16.62 44.58
N SER A 141 7.50 -17.06 43.34
CA SER A 141 7.37 -18.49 42.99
C SER A 141 8.68 -19.26 42.93
N ARG A 142 9.83 -18.61 42.65
CA ARG A 142 11.16 -19.25 42.49
C ARG A 142 11.19 -20.47 41.54
N SER A 143 10.25 -20.54 40.58
CA SER A 143 10.06 -21.71 39.72
C SER A 143 10.53 -21.44 38.29
N LEU A 144 11.25 -22.40 37.70
CA LEU A 144 11.75 -22.35 36.32
C LEU A 144 10.64 -22.07 35.31
N ALA A 145 9.46 -22.68 35.49
CA ALA A 145 8.31 -22.50 34.60
C ALA A 145 7.74 -21.07 34.64
N VAL A 146 7.79 -20.42 35.82
CA VAL A 146 7.34 -19.03 35.95
C VAL A 146 8.38 -18.09 35.33
N ILE A 147 9.67 -18.37 35.50
CA ILE A 147 10.77 -17.62 34.86
C ILE A 147 10.65 -17.69 33.34
N ALA A 148 10.37 -18.86 32.75
CA ALA A 148 10.12 -18.99 31.32
C ALA A 148 8.97 -18.07 30.86
N SER A 149 7.82 -18.12 31.55
CA SER A 149 6.69 -17.23 31.24
C SER A 149 6.96 -15.73 31.45
N THR A 150 7.98 -15.36 32.24
CA THR A 150 8.44 -13.96 32.34
C THR A 150 9.34 -13.56 31.18
N LEU A 151 10.11 -14.49 30.60
CA LEU A 151 10.92 -14.22 29.41
C LEU A 151 10.03 -13.95 28.19
N ASP A 152 8.92 -14.68 28.04
CA ASP A 152 7.93 -14.41 26.98
C ASP A 152 7.46 -12.95 27.02
N SER A 153 7.08 -12.44 28.20
CA SER A 153 6.63 -11.05 28.33
C SER A 153 7.75 -10.01 28.40
N LEU A 154 9.00 -10.43 28.60
CA LEU A 154 10.15 -9.57 28.32
C LEU A 154 10.27 -9.34 26.79
N LEU A 155 9.99 -10.36 25.98
CA LEU A 155 10.05 -10.29 24.53
C LEU A 155 8.86 -9.48 23.96
N ASP A 156 7.67 -9.58 24.57
CA ASP A 156 6.54 -8.66 24.32
C ASP A 156 6.88 -7.19 24.63
N LEU A 157 7.68 -6.94 25.69
CA LEU A 157 8.14 -5.60 26.04
C LEU A 157 9.24 -5.10 25.11
N LEU A 158 10.19 -5.97 24.72
CA LEU A 158 11.26 -5.65 23.78
C LEU A 158 10.73 -5.35 22.38
N SER A 159 9.75 -6.11 21.89
CA SER A 159 9.11 -5.87 20.59
C SER A 159 8.38 -4.52 20.56
N GLY A 160 7.60 -4.22 21.60
CA GLY A 160 6.98 -2.91 21.80
C GLY A 160 8.02 -1.78 21.86
N PHE A 161 9.14 -1.99 22.57
CA PHE A 161 10.25 -1.04 22.63
C PHE A 161 10.90 -0.80 21.27
N ILE A 162 11.14 -1.85 20.47
CA ILE A 162 11.70 -1.74 19.11
C ILE A 162 10.77 -0.92 18.20
N LEU A 163 9.46 -1.18 18.24
CA LEU A 163 8.48 -0.42 17.45
C LEU A 163 8.38 1.04 17.90
N TRP A 164 8.36 1.31 19.21
CA TRP A 164 8.40 2.67 19.75
C TRP A 164 9.69 3.41 19.38
N PHE A 165 10.85 2.77 19.53
CA PHE A 165 12.14 3.34 19.16
C PHE A 165 12.19 3.66 17.66
N THR A 166 11.65 2.77 16.83
CA THR A 166 11.55 2.97 15.37
C THR A 166 10.66 4.17 15.04
N ALA A 167 9.47 4.27 15.64
CA ALA A 167 8.59 5.42 15.49
C ALA A 167 9.23 6.73 16.01
N HIS A 168 10.00 6.67 17.09
CA HIS A 168 10.72 7.81 17.64
C HIS A 168 11.90 8.25 16.74
N ALA A 169 12.67 7.30 16.20
CA ALA A 169 13.79 7.56 15.30
C ALA A 169 13.36 8.23 13.98
N MET A 170 12.15 7.92 13.51
CA MET A 170 11.52 8.58 12.36
C MET A 170 11.01 10.00 12.65
N LYS A 171 10.80 10.39 13.92
CA LYS A 171 10.22 11.69 14.30
C LYS A 171 11.14 12.87 13.97
N SER A 172 12.46 12.67 13.93
CA SER A 172 13.47 13.72 13.70
C SER A 172 14.12 13.57 12.31
N PRO A 173 13.46 14.02 11.22
CA PRO A 173 14.13 14.18 9.94
C PRO A 173 15.18 15.30 10.06
N ASN A 174 16.44 15.00 9.77
CA ASN A 174 17.50 15.98 9.61
C ASN A 174 17.98 15.91 8.17
N GLN A 175 17.61 16.89 7.36
CA GLN A 175 17.86 16.94 5.92
C GLN A 175 19.36 16.83 5.57
N TYR A 176 20.27 17.29 6.44
CA TYR A 176 21.71 17.22 6.19
C TYR A 176 22.29 15.80 6.34
N HIS A 177 21.69 14.95 7.18
CA HIS A 177 22.16 13.57 7.40
C HIS A 177 21.30 12.54 6.66
N TYR A 178 20.03 12.88 6.42
CA TYR A 178 19.03 12.03 5.76
C TYR A 178 18.21 12.88 4.78
N PRO A 179 18.80 13.34 3.65
CA PRO A 179 18.10 14.19 2.67
C PRO A 179 16.90 13.49 2.03
N ILE A 180 16.93 12.15 1.99
CA ILE A 180 15.89 11.27 1.44
C ILE A 180 14.86 10.88 2.54
N GLY A 181 14.98 11.43 3.76
CA GLY A 181 14.11 11.11 4.89
C GLY A 181 14.43 9.78 5.59
N LYS A 182 13.60 9.41 6.57
CA LYS A 182 13.82 8.26 7.48
C LYS A 182 12.74 7.17 7.41
N LYS A 183 11.78 7.22 6.48
CA LYS A 183 10.67 6.23 6.40
C LYS A 183 11.17 4.77 6.27
N ARG A 184 12.32 4.54 5.63
CA ARG A 184 13.00 3.23 5.57
C ARG A 184 13.35 2.61 6.93
N MET A 185 13.37 3.38 8.03
CA MET A 185 13.58 2.82 9.37
C MET A 185 12.42 1.91 9.83
N GLN A 186 11.19 2.14 9.36
CA GLN A 186 10.01 1.34 9.71
C GLN A 186 10.17 -0.16 9.37
N PRO A 187 10.44 -0.55 8.11
CA PRO A 187 10.67 -1.97 7.77
C PRO A 187 11.92 -2.54 8.44
N VAL A 188 12.98 -1.74 8.68
CA VAL A 188 14.17 -2.21 9.43
C VAL A 188 13.81 -2.62 10.86
N GLY A 189 13.00 -1.81 11.58
CA GLY A 189 12.52 -2.16 12.91
C GLY A 189 11.70 -3.46 12.93
N ILE A 190 10.85 -3.66 11.92
CA ILE A 190 10.05 -4.88 11.77
C ILE A 190 10.93 -6.10 11.47
N ILE A 191 11.98 -5.96 10.65
CA ILE A 191 12.95 -7.05 10.37
C ILE A 191 13.71 -7.45 11.64
N VAL A 192 14.17 -6.48 12.44
CA VAL A 192 14.87 -6.74 13.72
C VAL A 192 13.94 -7.46 14.70
N PHE A 193 12.68 -7.02 14.82
CA PHE A 193 11.70 -7.71 15.65
C PHE A 193 11.42 -9.14 15.15
N ALA A 194 11.19 -9.32 13.85
CA ALA A 194 10.88 -10.61 13.26
C ALA A 194 12.07 -11.59 13.34
N SER A 195 13.33 -11.13 13.36
CA SER A 195 14.49 -12.00 13.55
C SER A 195 14.58 -12.57 14.98
N VAL A 196 14.22 -11.77 15.99
CA VAL A 196 14.07 -12.24 17.38
C VAL A 196 12.94 -13.29 17.46
N MET A 197 11.78 -13.01 16.88
CA MET A 197 10.65 -13.95 16.87
C MET A 197 10.93 -15.24 16.10
N ALA A 198 11.64 -15.17 14.97
CA ALA A 198 12.07 -16.35 14.22
C ALA A 198 13.06 -17.21 15.02
N THR A 199 13.95 -16.58 15.80
CA THR A 199 14.89 -17.28 16.69
C THR A 199 14.14 -18.05 17.79
N LEU A 200 13.11 -17.45 18.38
CA LEU A 200 12.25 -18.12 19.38
C LEU A 200 11.44 -19.27 18.76
N GLY A 201 10.84 -19.06 17.58
CA GLY A 201 10.14 -20.12 16.85
C GLY A 201 11.04 -21.31 16.54
N LEU A 202 12.31 -21.06 16.19
CA LEU A 202 13.32 -22.11 16.00
C LEU A 202 13.71 -22.81 17.31
N GLN A 203 13.86 -22.07 18.43
CA GLN A 203 14.11 -22.67 19.74
C GLN A 203 13.00 -23.63 20.16
N ILE A 204 11.73 -23.20 20.02
CA ILE A 204 10.55 -24.03 20.31
C ILE A 204 10.55 -25.28 19.42
N LEU A 205 10.79 -25.13 18.11
CA LEU A 205 10.82 -26.25 17.17
C LEU A 205 11.95 -27.25 17.50
N LEU A 206 13.14 -26.78 17.87
CA LEU A 206 14.25 -27.63 18.26
C LEU A 206 14.00 -28.37 19.59
N GLU A 207 13.33 -27.72 20.55
CA GLU A 207 13.02 -28.36 21.83
C GLU A 207 11.91 -29.42 21.67
N SER A 208 10.84 -29.13 20.93
CA SER A 208 9.84 -30.14 20.58
C SER A 208 10.44 -31.32 19.79
N ALA A 209 11.37 -31.06 18.87
CA ALA A 209 12.07 -32.13 18.15
C ALA A 209 12.95 -32.99 19.08
N ARG A 210 13.59 -32.39 20.10
CA ARG A 210 14.33 -33.14 21.12
C ARG A 210 13.42 -34.00 21.99
N GLU A 211 12.27 -33.47 22.42
CA GLU A 211 11.28 -34.22 23.20
C GLU A 211 10.76 -35.44 22.42
N LEU A 212 10.49 -35.31 21.13
CA LEU A 212 10.09 -36.43 20.28
C LEU A 212 11.18 -37.51 20.14
N ILE A 213 12.45 -37.11 20.00
CA ILE A 213 13.59 -38.04 19.90
C ILE A 213 13.89 -38.71 21.26
N SER A 214 13.75 -37.99 22.38
CA SER A 214 13.94 -38.57 23.71
C SER A 214 12.81 -39.55 24.05
N GLN A 215 11.57 -39.24 23.69
CA GLN A 215 10.44 -40.17 23.87
C GLN A 215 10.56 -41.45 23.04
N ALA A 216 11.26 -41.41 21.89
CA ALA A 216 11.61 -42.60 21.11
C ALA A 216 12.74 -43.45 21.74
N SER A 217 13.42 -42.95 22.78
CA SER A 217 14.60 -43.59 23.38
C SER A 217 14.32 -44.41 24.64
N ASP A 218 13.17 -44.23 25.31
CA ASP A 218 12.78 -44.95 26.54
C ASP A 218 11.56 -45.89 26.30
N PRO A 219 11.77 -47.14 25.83
CA PRO A 219 10.70 -48.11 25.66
C PRO A 219 10.39 -48.89 26.95
N PHE A 220 10.33 -48.24 28.13
CA PHE A 220 9.86 -48.91 29.35
C PHE A 220 9.22 -48.00 30.42
N PHE A 221 8.10 -48.50 30.96
CA PHE A 221 7.46 -48.12 32.23
C PHE A 221 6.48 -46.91 32.28
N PHE A 222 5.27 -47.13 31.76
CA PHE A 222 4.06 -46.49 32.28
C PHE A 222 3.07 -47.54 32.82
N PRO A 223 2.70 -47.53 34.12
CA PRO A 223 1.67 -48.41 34.65
C PRO A 223 0.29 -48.01 34.12
N HIS A 224 -0.51 -49.01 33.74
CA HIS A 224 -1.81 -48.79 33.13
C HIS A 224 -2.87 -48.33 34.14
N SER A 225 -3.70 -47.36 33.74
CA SER A 225 -5.16 -47.48 33.90
C SER A 225 -5.99 -46.45 33.11
N ASN A 226 -5.49 -45.23 32.85
CA ASN A 226 -6.27 -44.17 32.18
C ASN A 226 -5.79 -43.80 30.75
N LEU A 227 -4.65 -44.32 30.30
CA LEU A 227 -4.07 -44.00 28.98
C LEU A 227 -4.55 -44.93 27.86
N LYS A 228 -5.87 -45.17 27.75
CA LYS A 228 -6.48 -45.94 26.65
C LYS A 228 -7.34 -45.13 25.70
N ILE A 229 -7.53 -43.84 25.98
CA ILE A 229 -8.24 -42.88 25.12
C ILE A 229 -7.29 -42.21 24.11
N TRP A 230 -5.97 -42.21 24.38
CA TRP A 230 -4.96 -41.50 23.58
C TRP A 230 -4.09 -42.38 22.68
N THR A 231 -4.15 -43.71 22.79
CA THR A 231 -3.26 -44.62 22.03
C THR A 231 -3.86 -45.13 20.71
N ASN A 232 -5.02 -44.62 20.29
CA ASN A 232 -5.51 -44.81 18.92
C ASN A 232 -5.47 -43.49 18.17
N LYS A 233 -4.28 -43.14 17.70
CA LYS A 233 -4.04 -42.14 16.67
C LYS A 233 -3.08 -42.74 15.63
N GLU A 234 -3.60 -43.72 14.89
CA GLU A 234 -2.89 -44.26 13.73
C GLU A 234 -2.66 -43.16 12.68
N SER A 235 -1.52 -43.22 11.99
CA SER A 235 -1.18 -42.45 10.78
C SER A 235 -1.12 -40.91 10.87
N GLY A 236 0.12 -40.39 10.95
CA GLY A 236 0.50 -39.19 10.19
C GLY A 236 0.10 -37.81 10.74
N GLN A 237 -0.45 -37.72 11.95
CA GLN A 237 -0.73 -36.41 12.55
C GLN A 237 0.53 -35.82 13.19
N VAL A 238 1.19 -34.91 12.46
CA VAL A 238 2.12 -33.91 13.00
C VAL A 238 1.50 -33.33 14.28
N SER A 239 2.28 -33.22 15.35
CA SER A 239 1.75 -32.73 16.62
C SER A 239 1.19 -31.30 16.45
N ASP A 240 0.11 -30.98 17.19
CA ASP A 240 -0.54 -29.68 17.04
C ASP A 240 0.46 -28.53 17.35
N SER A 241 1.42 -28.79 18.23
CA SER A 241 2.59 -27.93 18.55
C SER A 241 3.57 -27.73 17.38
N GLU A 242 3.99 -28.79 16.68
CA GLU A 242 4.86 -28.68 15.49
C GLU A 242 4.19 -27.85 14.38
N SER A 243 2.88 -28.03 14.20
CA SER A 243 2.10 -27.27 13.22
C SER A 243 2.07 -25.78 13.54
N ILE A 244 1.90 -25.42 14.81
CA ILE A 244 1.95 -24.02 15.30
C ILE A 244 3.36 -23.44 15.14
N ALA A 245 4.42 -24.19 15.45
CA ALA A 245 5.80 -23.74 15.29
C ALA A 245 6.13 -23.46 13.81
N LEU A 246 5.80 -24.37 12.90
CA LEU A 246 6.00 -24.20 11.46
C LEU A 246 5.18 -23.04 10.88
N TYR A 247 3.92 -22.88 11.32
CA TYR A 247 3.08 -21.75 10.92
C TYR A 247 3.68 -20.42 11.38
N THR A 248 4.17 -20.36 12.62
CA THR A 248 4.83 -19.19 13.21
C THR A 248 6.08 -18.80 12.43
N ILE A 249 6.99 -19.76 12.19
CA ILE A 249 8.23 -19.54 11.42
C ILE A 249 7.92 -19.06 10.00
N ASN A 250 6.96 -19.69 9.30
CA ASN A 250 6.56 -19.32 7.95
C ASN A 250 5.94 -17.89 7.91
N THR A 251 5.16 -17.53 8.92
CA THR A 251 4.57 -16.19 9.05
C THR A 251 5.66 -15.13 9.22
N TRP A 252 6.57 -15.30 10.18
CA TRP A 252 7.68 -14.36 10.38
C TRP A 252 8.63 -14.29 9.19
N ALA A 253 8.92 -15.42 8.53
CA ALA A 253 9.76 -15.45 7.32
C ALA A 253 9.14 -14.65 6.17
N LYS A 254 7.82 -14.74 5.96
CA LYS A 254 7.09 -13.90 4.99
C LYS A 254 7.15 -12.44 5.37
N THR A 255 6.89 -12.08 6.63
CA THR A 255 6.98 -10.69 7.12
C THR A 255 8.38 -10.10 6.92
N VAL A 256 9.45 -10.85 7.17
CA VAL A 256 10.82 -10.41 6.87
C VAL A 256 10.99 -10.17 5.37
N LEU A 257 10.59 -11.12 4.52
CA LEU A 257 10.73 -11.01 3.07
C LEU A 257 9.95 -9.82 2.48
N GLU A 258 8.75 -9.56 2.98
CA GLU A 258 7.92 -8.41 2.59
C GLU A 258 8.57 -7.07 2.98
N ASN A 259 9.09 -6.96 4.21
CA ASN A 259 9.79 -5.75 4.66
C ASN A 259 11.14 -5.55 3.96
N VAL A 260 11.83 -6.64 3.60
CA VAL A 260 13.04 -6.61 2.76
C VAL A 260 12.71 -6.14 1.35
N HIS A 261 11.61 -6.61 0.73
CA HIS A 261 11.17 -6.08 -0.57
C HIS A 261 10.84 -4.58 -0.53
N SER A 262 10.25 -4.10 0.57
CA SER A 262 9.98 -2.67 0.83
C SER A 262 11.26 -1.81 0.95
N LEU A 263 12.39 -2.41 1.36
CA LEU A 263 13.70 -1.77 1.46
C LEU A 263 14.52 -1.80 0.17
N ILE A 264 14.43 -2.89 -0.60
CA ILE A 264 15.23 -3.12 -1.82
C ILE A 264 14.83 -2.16 -2.98
N GLY A 265 13.65 -1.56 -2.94
CA GLY A 265 13.18 -0.68 -4.01
C GLY A 265 12.57 -1.46 -5.17
N ARG A 266 11.60 -2.32 -4.86
CA ARG A 266 10.88 -3.09 -5.89
C ARG A 266 9.96 -2.17 -6.70
N THR A 267 9.85 -2.41 -8.00
CA THR A 267 8.92 -1.68 -8.88
C THR A 267 7.48 -1.77 -8.39
N ALA A 268 6.77 -0.65 -8.46
CA ALA A 268 5.35 -0.52 -8.16
C ALA A 268 4.47 -1.42 -9.06
N PRO A 269 3.25 -1.78 -8.63
CA PRO A 269 2.34 -2.57 -9.48
C PRO A 269 2.00 -1.81 -10.78
N PRO A 270 1.79 -2.52 -11.91
CA PRO A 270 1.60 -1.90 -13.22
C PRO A 270 0.36 -1.02 -13.31
N TYR A 271 -0.66 -1.25 -12.46
CA TYR A 271 -1.82 -0.36 -12.33
C TYR A 271 -1.40 1.04 -11.84
N PHE A 272 -0.47 1.13 -10.89
CA PHE A 272 0.02 2.40 -10.35
C PHE A 272 0.88 3.13 -11.37
N LEU A 273 1.74 2.40 -12.09
CA LEU A 273 2.49 2.96 -13.23
C LEU A 273 1.53 3.52 -14.30
N ALA A 274 0.48 2.80 -14.66
CA ALA A 274 -0.54 3.31 -15.60
C ALA A 274 -1.28 4.55 -15.06
N LYS A 275 -1.62 4.58 -13.77
CA LYS A 275 -2.23 5.73 -13.09
C LYS A 275 -1.34 6.98 -13.19
N LEU A 276 -0.03 6.81 -12.96
CA LEU A 276 0.97 7.86 -13.14
C LEU A 276 1.07 8.31 -14.60
N THR A 277 1.27 7.38 -15.55
CA THR A 277 1.35 7.70 -16.99
C THR A 277 0.15 8.50 -17.48
N TYR A 278 -1.05 8.12 -17.05
CA TYR A 278 -2.29 8.85 -17.36
C TYR A 278 -2.30 10.27 -16.78
N LEU A 279 -1.91 10.42 -15.49
CA LEU A 279 -1.82 11.73 -14.82
C LEU A 279 -0.80 12.67 -15.48
N ILE A 280 0.35 12.13 -15.92
CA ILE A 280 1.42 12.84 -16.63
C ILE A 280 0.92 13.30 -18.01
N TRP A 281 0.33 12.39 -18.80
CA TRP A 281 -0.15 12.70 -20.15
C TRP A 281 -1.22 13.80 -20.14
N ASN A 282 -2.12 13.77 -19.15
CA ASN A 282 -3.17 14.77 -18.99
C ASN A 282 -2.73 16.05 -18.26
N HIS A 283 -1.43 16.24 -17.99
CA HIS A 283 -0.93 17.44 -17.32
C HIS A 283 -0.85 18.66 -18.24
N HIS A 284 -0.19 18.55 -19.38
CA HIS A 284 0.10 19.70 -20.26
C HIS A 284 0.18 19.30 -21.74
N GLU A 285 -0.36 20.12 -22.64
CA GLU A 285 -0.45 19.83 -24.09
C GLU A 285 0.90 19.77 -24.82
N GLU A 286 1.91 20.44 -24.27
CA GLU A 286 3.29 20.47 -24.80
C GLU A 286 4.08 19.17 -24.52
N ILE A 287 3.55 18.23 -23.73
CA ILE A 287 4.18 16.93 -23.48
C ILE A 287 4.02 16.08 -24.74
N ARG A 288 5.11 15.95 -25.52
CA ARG A 288 5.09 15.20 -26.79
C ARG A 288 5.13 13.70 -26.55
N HIS A 289 6.05 13.26 -25.69
CA HIS A 289 6.23 11.87 -25.31
C HIS A 289 6.51 11.74 -23.81
N ILE A 290 6.14 10.59 -23.25
CA ILE A 290 6.61 10.12 -21.96
C ILE A 290 7.61 9.02 -22.30
N ASP A 291 8.89 9.24 -22.00
CA ASP A 291 9.94 8.28 -22.31
C ASP A 291 9.91 7.13 -21.30
N THR A 292 10.10 7.46 -20.02
CA THR A 292 10.24 6.49 -18.96
C THR A 292 9.40 6.89 -17.74
N VAL A 293 8.64 5.93 -17.20
CA VAL A 293 7.94 6.04 -15.90
C VAL A 293 8.40 4.90 -15.00
N ARG A 294 9.13 5.25 -13.95
CA ARG A 294 9.62 4.32 -12.93
C ARG A 294 9.01 4.72 -11.58
N ALA A 295 8.40 3.76 -10.89
CA ALA A 295 8.04 3.93 -9.50
C ALA A 295 8.53 2.73 -8.70
N TYR A 296 9.16 2.98 -7.55
CA TYR A 296 9.76 1.94 -6.71
C TYR A 296 9.57 2.19 -5.21
N THR A 297 9.52 1.12 -4.43
CA THR A 297 9.17 1.19 -3.00
C THR A 297 10.21 1.93 -2.16
N PHE A 298 9.72 2.81 -1.29
CA PHE A 298 10.48 3.50 -0.25
C PHE A 298 9.77 3.33 1.10
N GLY A 299 9.99 2.19 1.76
CA GLY A 299 9.23 1.87 2.97
C GLY A 299 7.77 1.60 2.60
N THR A 300 6.84 2.39 3.14
CA THR A 300 5.40 2.27 2.88
C THR A 300 4.88 3.13 1.72
N HIS A 301 5.74 3.96 1.11
CA HIS A 301 5.40 4.90 0.04
C HIS A 301 6.24 4.57 -1.21
N TYR A 302 6.03 5.27 -2.33
CA TYR A 302 6.83 5.15 -3.55
C TYR A 302 7.69 6.40 -3.78
N PHE A 303 8.85 6.20 -4.40
CA PHE A 303 9.49 7.23 -5.22
C PHE A 303 9.10 7.04 -6.66
N VAL A 304 8.87 8.16 -7.35
CA VAL A 304 8.50 8.20 -8.77
C VAL A 304 9.58 8.97 -9.52
N GLU A 305 10.13 8.37 -10.56
CA GLU A 305 11.03 8.98 -11.54
C GLU A 305 10.28 9.01 -12.88
N VAL A 306 10.15 10.20 -13.46
CA VAL A 306 9.46 10.44 -14.72
C VAL A 306 10.37 11.21 -15.64
N ASP A 307 10.53 10.69 -16.86
CA ASP A 307 11.33 11.30 -17.89
C ASP A 307 10.35 11.73 -19.02
N ILE A 308 10.12 13.05 -19.17
CA ILE A 308 9.16 13.63 -20.15
C ILE A 308 9.88 14.35 -21.29
N VAL A 309 9.30 14.31 -22.49
CA VAL A 309 9.85 14.95 -23.69
C VAL A 309 9.06 16.21 -24.06
N LEU A 310 9.76 17.35 -24.05
CA LEU A 310 9.23 18.67 -24.41
C LEU A 310 9.82 19.20 -25.74
N PRO A 311 9.26 20.27 -26.34
CA PRO A 311 9.81 20.89 -27.54
C PRO A 311 11.24 21.41 -27.38
N GLU A 312 12.13 21.12 -28.33
CA GLU A 312 13.50 21.68 -28.41
C GLU A 312 13.50 23.23 -28.45
N ASP A 313 12.46 23.83 -29.04
CA ASP A 313 12.28 25.27 -29.19
C ASP A 313 11.65 25.94 -27.96
N MET A 314 11.30 25.17 -26.92
CA MET A 314 10.73 25.71 -25.69
C MET A 314 11.78 26.41 -24.82
N LEU A 315 11.44 27.61 -24.32
CA LEU A 315 12.27 28.32 -23.34
C LEU A 315 12.42 27.51 -22.04
N LEU A 316 13.64 27.44 -21.52
CA LEU A 316 13.98 26.70 -20.29
C LEU A 316 13.07 27.04 -19.10
N ASN A 317 12.62 28.29 -18.97
CA ASN A 317 11.71 28.68 -17.89
C ASN A 317 10.30 28.06 -18.05
N LYS A 318 9.78 27.94 -19.28
CA LYS A 318 8.50 27.26 -19.55
C LYS A 318 8.63 25.76 -19.27
N ALA A 319 9.71 25.15 -19.75
CA ALA A 319 10.01 23.74 -19.50
C ALA A 319 10.08 23.47 -17.98
N HIS A 320 10.89 24.25 -17.26
CA HIS A 320 11.01 24.16 -15.80
C HIS A 320 9.67 24.27 -15.08
N ASN A 321 8.84 25.27 -15.43
CA ASN A 321 7.51 25.44 -14.81
C ASN A 321 6.57 24.24 -15.08
N ILE A 322 6.63 23.63 -16.28
CA ILE A 322 5.86 22.42 -16.60
C ILE A 322 6.34 21.23 -15.75
N GLY A 323 7.66 21.06 -15.60
CA GLY A 323 8.24 20.01 -14.76
C GLY A 323 7.97 20.20 -13.26
N GLU A 324 8.11 21.41 -12.74
CA GLU A 324 7.84 21.75 -11.33
C GLU A 324 6.37 21.53 -10.99
N THR A 325 5.44 22.03 -11.80
CA THR A 325 4.00 21.81 -11.60
C THR A 325 3.60 20.34 -11.74
N LEU A 326 4.27 19.56 -12.61
CA LEU A 326 4.07 18.12 -12.69
C LEU A 326 4.61 17.40 -11.44
N GLN A 327 5.78 17.80 -10.95
CA GLN A 327 6.38 17.25 -9.74
C GLN A 327 5.48 17.50 -8.52
N GLU A 328 5.00 18.73 -8.32
CA GLU A 328 4.04 19.04 -7.26
C GLU A 328 2.76 18.19 -7.38
N LYS A 329 2.24 18.02 -8.59
CA LYS A 329 1.01 17.24 -8.85
C LYS A 329 1.21 15.76 -8.51
N LEU A 330 2.40 15.20 -8.78
CA LEU A 330 2.77 13.83 -8.41
C LEU A 330 3.00 13.68 -6.90
N GLU A 331 3.61 14.67 -6.23
CA GLU A 331 3.86 14.65 -4.78
C GLU A 331 2.59 14.89 -3.93
N ARG A 332 1.50 15.39 -4.53
CA ARG A 332 0.17 15.43 -3.89
C ARG A 332 -0.49 14.05 -3.76
N LEU A 333 0.03 13.01 -4.41
CA LEU A 333 -0.49 11.65 -4.27
C LEU A 333 -0.08 11.07 -2.90
N PRO A 334 -1.00 10.56 -2.07
CA PRO A 334 -0.68 10.08 -0.72
C PRO A 334 0.23 8.82 -0.71
N GLU A 335 0.34 8.14 -1.86
CA GLU A 335 1.22 7.00 -2.06
C GLU A 335 2.66 7.39 -2.44
N VAL A 336 2.91 8.66 -2.80
CA VAL A 336 4.20 9.18 -3.29
C VAL A 336 4.89 9.98 -2.18
N GLU A 337 6.10 9.57 -1.78
CA GLU A 337 6.92 10.35 -0.81
C GLU A 337 7.72 11.45 -1.53
N ARG A 338 8.13 11.21 -2.78
CA ARG A 338 8.85 12.17 -3.63
C ARG A 338 8.70 11.81 -5.10
N ALA A 339 8.61 12.84 -5.95
CA ALA A 339 8.72 12.69 -7.40
C ALA A 339 9.99 13.37 -7.92
N PHE A 340 10.56 12.79 -8.97
CA PHE A 340 11.66 13.36 -9.75
C PHE A 340 11.16 13.43 -11.20
N VAL A 341 11.15 14.64 -11.76
CA VAL A 341 10.76 14.88 -13.15
C VAL A 341 11.98 15.37 -13.90
N HIS A 342 12.48 14.56 -14.83
CA HIS A 342 13.47 14.99 -15.81
C HIS A 342 12.76 15.44 -17.08
N ILE A 343 13.36 16.42 -17.75
CA ILE A 343 12.84 17.00 -18.98
C ILE A 343 13.92 16.81 -20.04
N ASP A 344 13.61 15.97 -21.01
CA ASP A 344 14.43 15.73 -22.18
C ASP A 344 13.80 16.37 -23.42
N PHE A 345 14.59 16.48 -24.48
CA PHE A 345 14.14 16.89 -25.81
C PHE A 345 14.26 15.76 -26.85
N GLU A 346 15.13 14.79 -26.60
CA GLU A 346 15.35 13.60 -27.44
C GLU A 346 14.75 12.35 -26.77
N PHE A 347 13.99 11.57 -27.55
CA PHE A 347 13.41 10.27 -27.17
C PHE A 347 14.23 9.08 -27.71
N SER A 348 15.29 9.35 -28.47
CA SER A 348 16.18 8.32 -29.01
C SER A 348 17.32 8.10 -28.03
N HIS A 349 17.12 7.21 -27.04
CA HIS A 349 18.18 6.78 -26.11
C HIS A 349 19.36 6.09 -26.84
N ARG A 350 20.24 6.88 -27.45
CA ARG A 350 21.59 6.45 -27.79
C ARG A 350 22.37 6.35 -26.49
N PRO A 351 22.96 5.19 -26.16
CA PRO A 351 23.72 5.05 -24.93
C PRO A 351 25.06 5.78 -25.05
N GLU A 352 25.07 7.09 -24.78
CA GLU A 352 26.28 7.93 -24.80
C GLU A 352 27.34 7.45 -23.78
N HIS A 353 26.91 6.73 -22.75
CA HIS A 353 27.76 6.19 -21.70
C HIS A 353 27.69 4.65 -21.61
N LYS A 354 27.98 3.97 -22.73
CA LYS A 354 28.68 2.68 -22.64
C LYS A 354 30.16 2.92 -22.37
N ASN A 355 30.52 2.99 -21.08
CA ASN A 355 31.88 2.64 -20.69
C ASN A 355 32.07 1.15 -21.00
N ASN A 356 32.99 0.85 -21.92
CA ASN A 356 33.42 -0.51 -22.18
C ASN A 356 34.11 -1.07 -20.93
N VAL A 357 33.49 -2.05 -20.28
CA VAL A 357 34.07 -2.90 -19.23
C VAL A 357 33.62 -4.33 -19.51
#